data_AF-A0A4Q2Z5P6-F1
#
_entry.id   AF-A0A4Q2Z5P6-F1
#
_cell.length_a   1.000
_cell.length_b   1.000
_cell.length_c   1.000
_cell.angle_alpha   90.00
_cell.angle_beta   90.00
_cell.angle_gamma   90.00
#
_symmetry.space_group_name_H-M   'P 1'
#
loop_
_entity.id
_entity.type
_entity.pdbx_description
1 polymer ?
#
loop_
_entity_poly.entity_id
_entity_poly.type
_entity_poly.pdbx_seq_one_letter_code
_entity_poly.pdbx_strand_id
1 'polypeptide(L)'
;RHWRSEFLQHSRRSGKRGARARLRHPDRPHPERSAARARISEIPEFQPGGRIDPLHRNPALSGVPLGIIDSSFGGTAIEGWTPKGTLPDIPEDQISQSMFNIPPGNLFNKMIAPLTAYRIKGAAWYQGEANAGKPAVYTPLLKNMMEQWRKQWNQPELPFFVVQLPAFEGKWDGLDFGWQREAQERACKESSQAWSVVTYDTTKGDDLHPLEKEEIGRRVSLLAAREVYGLDVVAHGPVMKGTSVQGDTMTVTFDGPVKLSKGDKVLGFSLAGEDGEYRFAEGRLDGARVLLRAEGIPQPKTVRFAWGGQPDANVINAAGLPAAAFRTDKGEPKTLAFQPLPAAYRIDNKLYQLETGSTGNIASLIVDGKQFLSAEPGGGTGIPTFGGRRNLSKMKSMGPGRVMFSDNNASMEVACGDDSLVLDVRNDGNEGVDFQIAMGPQVEVKAEAGSATASRGETRLSFTGIDRADDDGRIIVRLEPQKSREIRIKMNK
;
A
#
# COMPACT_ATOMS: atom_id res chain seq x y z
N ARG A 1 -5.51 43.41 -21.75
CA ARG A 1 -6.28 44.64 -21.44
C ARG A 1 -7.64 44.48 -22.12
N HIS A 2 -8.73 44.84 -21.41
CA HIS A 2 -10.16 44.73 -21.78
C HIS A 2 -10.86 43.39 -21.49
N TRP A 3 -11.52 43.38 -20.31
CA TRP A 3 -12.88 42.92 -19.99
C TRP A 3 -12.90 42.33 -18.57
N ARG A 4 -13.21 43.22 -17.60
CA ARG A 4 -13.56 42.95 -16.20
C ARG A 4 -14.94 43.56 -15.99
N SER A 5 -15.96 42.74 -15.73
CA SER A 5 -17.05 42.98 -14.75
C SER A 5 -18.30 42.16 -15.11
N GLU A 6 -19.08 41.87 -14.06
CA GLU A 6 -20.45 41.32 -14.03
C GLU A 6 -20.58 39.80 -14.00
N PHE A 7 -20.85 39.25 -12.81
CA PHE A 7 -22.15 38.67 -12.47
C PHE A 7 -22.17 38.28 -10.98
N LEU A 8 -22.73 39.18 -10.16
CA LEU A 8 -23.12 38.91 -8.76
C LEU A 8 -24.47 39.58 -8.55
N GLN A 9 -25.56 38.84 -8.80
CA GLN A 9 -26.87 39.01 -8.18
C GLN A 9 -27.85 38.03 -8.83
N HIS A 10 -28.25 36.98 -8.11
CA HIS A 10 -29.64 36.53 -7.94
C HIS A 10 -29.68 35.27 -7.06
N SER A 11 -29.98 35.45 -5.78
CA SER A 11 -31.14 34.82 -5.13
C SER A 11 -31.08 34.97 -3.61
N ARG A 12 -31.87 35.91 -3.10
CA ARG A 12 -32.45 35.82 -1.76
C ARG A 12 -33.95 36.04 -1.91
N ARG A 13 -34.74 35.02 -1.56
CA ARG A 13 -36.01 35.05 -0.78
C ARG A 13 -37.04 34.05 -1.28
N SER A 14 -37.26 33.01 -0.47
CA SER A 14 -38.53 32.58 0.16
C SER A 14 -38.33 31.13 0.61
N GLY A 15 -38.82 30.59 1.71
CA GLY A 15 -39.70 31.04 2.78
C GLY A 15 -39.59 30.05 3.95
N LYS A 16 -40.06 30.48 5.12
CA LYS A 16 -39.89 29.89 6.46
C LYS A 16 -40.68 28.60 6.71
N ARG A 17 -40.21 27.86 7.74
CA ARG A 17 -40.88 27.04 8.79
C ARG A 17 -40.33 25.60 8.78
N GLY A 18 -39.81 24.99 9.84
CA GLY A 18 -39.56 25.37 11.22
C GLY A 18 -39.32 24.08 12.03
N ALA A 19 -38.24 24.00 12.80
CA ALA A 19 -38.12 23.23 14.05
C ALA A 19 -36.75 23.53 14.65
N ARG A 20 -36.75 24.11 15.85
CA ARG A 20 -35.57 24.40 16.66
C ARG A 20 -35.10 23.10 17.33
N ALA A 21 -33.80 22.82 17.23
CA ALA A 21 -33.05 22.24 18.34
C ALA A 21 -31.74 23.03 18.46
N ARG A 22 -31.60 23.74 19.59
CA ARG A 22 -30.38 24.48 19.94
C ARG A 22 -29.36 23.48 20.46
N LEU A 23 -28.17 23.45 19.86
CA LEU A 23 -26.95 23.02 20.53
C LEU A 23 -25.86 24.05 20.25
N ARG A 24 -25.12 24.39 21.30
CA ARG A 24 -24.15 25.48 21.40
C ARG A 24 -22.94 25.20 20.51
N HIS A 25 -22.56 26.20 19.71
CA HIS A 25 -21.24 26.30 19.10
C HIS A 25 -20.19 26.65 20.17
N PRO A 26 -19.00 26.04 20.09
CA PRO A 26 -17.75 26.77 20.10
C PRO A 26 -17.21 26.82 18.67
N ASP A 27 -16.75 27.99 18.25
CA ASP A 27 -16.16 28.26 16.95
C ASP A 27 -15.05 27.25 16.61
N ARG A 28 -15.23 26.52 15.51
CA ARG A 28 -14.12 25.92 14.75
C ARG A 28 -14.27 26.42 13.32
N PRO A 29 -13.22 27.03 12.72
CA PRO A 29 -13.25 27.36 11.31
C PRO A 29 -13.36 26.07 10.50
N HIS A 30 -14.30 26.05 9.54
CA HIS A 30 -14.32 25.05 8.49
C HIS A 30 -12.96 25.01 7.79
N PRO A 31 -12.33 23.84 7.56
CA PRO A 31 -11.18 23.79 6.68
C PRO A 31 -11.66 24.16 5.29
N GLU A 32 -11.09 25.25 4.76
CA GLU A 32 -11.22 25.63 3.36
C GLU A 32 -10.93 24.40 2.49
N ARG A 33 -11.83 24.12 1.54
CA ARG A 33 -11.58 23.14 0.49
C ARG A 33 -10.44 23.66 -0.37
N SER A 34 -9.22 23.28 -0.03
CA SER A 34 -8.00 23.52 -0.78
C SER A 34 -7.97 22.64 -2.03
N ALA A 35 -8.77 23.00 -3.04
CA ALA A 35 -8.44 22.70 -4.42
C ALA A 35 -7.57 23.85 -4.92
N ALA A 36 -6.32 23.56 -5.29
CA ALA A 36 -5.40 24.55 -5.82
C ALA A 36 -5.98 25.15 -7.11
N ARG A 37 -6.55 26.36 -7.02
CA ARG A 37 -6.82 27.20 -8.19
C ARG A 37 -5.50 27.82 -8.62
N ALA A 38 -4.69 27.09 -9.38
CA ALA A 38 -3.60 27.71 -10.12
C ALA A 38 -4.21 28.48 -11.31
N ARG A 39 -4.21 29.83 -11.24
CA ARG A 39 -4.37 30.64 -12.45
C ARG A 39 -3.09 30.47 -13.25
N ILE A 40 -3.20 30.18 -14.55
CA ILE A 40 -2.08 30.04 -15.49
C ILE A 40 -1.16 31.29 -15.48
N SER A 41 -1.62 32.44 -15.00
CA SER A 41 -0.84 33.68 -14.90
C SER A 41 0.01 33.83 -13.62
N GLU A 42 0.00 32.88 -12.69
CA GLU A 42 0.69 33.01 -11.38
C GLU A 42 1.67 31.87 -11.09
N ILE A 43 2.27 31.26 -12.12
CA ILE A 43 3.48 30.44 -11.93
C ILE A 43 4.67 31.42 -11.83
N PRO A 44 5.31 31.61 -10.66
CA PRO A 44 6.42 32.54 -10.53
C PRO A 44 7.58 32.09 -11.43
N GLU A 45 8.23 33.04 -12.11
CA GLU A 45 9.51 32.82 -12.76
C GLU A 45 10.52 32.27 -11.74
N PHE A 46 10.90 31.00 -11.89
CA PHE A 46 11.82 30.33 -10.98
C PHE A 46 13.28 30.68 -11.31
N GLN A 47 14.04 30.99 -10.26
CA GLN A 47 15.44 31.42 -10.28
C GLN A 47 16.41 30.36 -10.86
N PRO A 48 17.62 30.77 -11.31
CA PRO A 48 18.47 29.99 -12.21
C PRO A 48 19.09 28.79 -11.50
N GLY A 49 18.72 27.57 -11.93
CA GLY A 49 19.29 26.30 -11.45
C GLY A 49 18.28 25.14 -11.38
N GLY A 50 16.98 25.45 -11.30
CA GLY A 50 15.90 24.46 -11.38
C GLY A 50 15.53 24.16 -12.83
N ARG A 51 15.63 22.89 -13.25
CA ARG A 51 15.27 22.44 -14.60
C ARG A 51 13.76 22.60 -14.85
N ILE A 52 13.48 23.61 -15.64
CA ILE A 52 12.22 24.11 -16.20
C ILE A 52 11.28 23.01 -16.70
N ASP A 53 9.97 23.30 -16.60
CA ASP A 53 8.89 22.56 -17.26
C ASP A 53 9.26 22.25 -18.73
N PRO A 54 9.42 20.97 -19.10
CA PRO A 54 9.83 20.55 -20.43
C PRO A 54 8.84 20.98 -21.54
N LEU A 55 7.56 21.20 -21.21
CA LEU A 55 6.55 21.59 -22.20
C LEU A 55 6.63 23.08 -22.53
N HIS A 56 6.87 23.95 -21.55
CA HIS A 56 6.95 25.40 -21.76
C HIS A 56 8.20 25.86 -22.53
N ARG A 57 9.24 25.03 -22.62
CA ARG A 57 10.48 25.33 -23.37
C ARG A 57 10.53 24.73 -24.77
N ASN A 58 9.53 23.97 -25.18
CA ASN A 58 9.49 23.42 -26.52
C ASN A 58 9.14 24.53 -27.54
N PRO A 59 10.03 24.86 -28.50
CA PRO A 59 9.73 25.84 -29.54
C PRO A 59 8.49 25.47 -30.37
N ALA A 60 8.18 24.17 -30.52
CA ALA A 60 7.00 23.68 -31.22
C ALA A 60 5.69 23.88 -30.42
N LEU A 61 5.77 24.14 -29.12
CA LEU A 61 4.63 24.48 -28.25
C LEU A 61 4.58 25.98 -27.92
N SER A 62 5.58 26.75 -28.37
CA SER A 62 5.62 28.20 -28.19
C SER A 62 4.41 28.84 -28.87
N GLY A 63 3.53 29.47 -28.08
CA GLY A 63 2.31 30.12 -28.56
C GLY A 63 1.07 29.23 -28.65
N VAL A 64 1.17 27.94 -28.31
CA VAL A 64 -0.01 27.06 -28.17
C VAL A 64 -0.56 27.20 -26.75
N PRO A 65 -1.80 27.68 -26.54
CA PRO A 65 -2.37 27.78 -25.21
C PRO A 65 -2.59 26.39 -24.61
N LEU A 66 -1.98 26.12 -23.45
CA LEU A 66 -2.25 24.93 -22.65
C LEU A 66 -3.51 25.16 -21.80
N GLY A 67 -4.51 24.31 -21.97
CA GLY A 67 -5.72 24.29 -21.15
C GLY A 67 -5.71 23.10 -20.20
N ILE A 68 -6.04 23.32 -18.93
CA ILE A 68 -6.27 22.27 -17.94
C ILE A 68 -7.75 22.27 -17.56
N ILE A 69 -8.39 21.12 -17.65
CA ILE A 69 -9.76 20.90 -17.18
C ILE A 69 -9.68 20.04 -15.92
N ASP A 70 -10.01 20.62 -14.76
CA ASP A 70 -10.10 19.89 -13.50
C ASP A 70 -11.51 19.34 -13.31
N SER A 71 -11.59 18.02 -13.18
CA SER A 71 -12.81 17.29 -12.88
C SER A 71 -12.57 16.27 -11.76
N SER A 72 -11.91 16.70 -10.69
CA SER A 72 -11.63 15.87 -9.52
C SER A 72 -12.76 15.88 -8.48
N PHE A 73 -12.98 14.75 -7.80
CA PHE A 73 -13.90 14.65 -6.66
C PHE A 73 -13.39 13.61 -5.65
N GLY A 74 -13.09 14.05 -4.42
CA GLY A 74 -12.45 13.22 -3.39
C GLY A 74 -13.35 12.08 -2.88
N GLY A 75 -12.72 11.00 -2.39
CA GLY A 75 -13.43 9.87 -1.77
C GLY A 75 -14.25 9.02 -2.75
N THR A 76 -13.91 9.05 -4.04
CA THR A 76 -14.66 8.36 -5.10
C THR A 76 -13.98 7.09 -5.56
N ALA A 77 -14.78 6.11 -5.94
CA ALA A 77 -14.32 4.85 -6.52
C ALA A 77 -14.44 4.88 -8.05
N ILE A 78 -13.59 4.15 -8.77
CA ILE A 78 -13.49 4.16 -10.25
C ILE A 78 -14.82 3.82 -10.95
N GLU A 79 -15.68 3.06 -10.28
CA GLU A 79 -16.99 2.65 -10.76
C GLU A 79 -17.90 3.85 -11.03
N GLY A 80 -17.79 4.92 -10.22
CA GLY A 80 -18.52 6.17 -10.44
C GLY A 80 -18.09 6.89 -11.72
N TRP A 81 -16.83 6.72 -12.13
CA TRP A 81 -16.19 7.40 -13.27
C TRP A 81 -16.27 6.63 -14.58
N THR A 82 -16.85 5.44 -14.56
CA THR A 82 -17.05 4.59 -15.73
C THR A 82 -18.49 4.72 -16.24
N PRO A 83 -18.76 4.88 -17.55
CA PRO A 83 -20.13 5.06 -18.04
C PRO A 83 -21.10 3.99 -17.53
N LYS A 84 -22.32 4.43 -17.18
CA LYS A 84 -23.33 3.55 -16.59
C LYS A 84 -23.62 2.35 -17.50
N GLY A 85 -23.67 1.16 -16.91
CA GLY A 85 -23.96 -0.09 -17.65
C GLY A 85 -22.78 -0.65 -18.45
N THR A 86 -21.57 -0.09 -18.29
CA THR A 86 -20.37 -0.56 -18.99
C THR A 86 -19.31 -1.14 -18.07
N LEU A 87 -19.59 -1.31 -16.78
CA LEU A 87 -18.66 -2.00 -15.90
C LEU A 87 -18.36 -3.41 -16.42
N PRO A 88 -17.12 -3.91 -16.27
CA PRO A 88 -16.80 -5.30 -16.55
C PRO A 88 -17.62 -6.22 -15.63
N ASP A 89 -17.78 -7.49 -16.04
CA ASP A 89 -18.42 -8.52 -15.23
C ASP A 89 -17.53 -8.84 -14.01
N ILE A 90 -17.85 -8.20 -12.89
CA ILE A 90 -17.19 -8.39 -11.60
C ILE A 90 -18.25 -8.72 -10.54
N PRO A 91 -17.93 -9.58 -9.55
CA PRO A 91 -18.86 -9.91 -8.48
C PRO A 91 -19.35 -8.65 -7.75
N GLU A 92 -20.63 -8.63 -7.36
CA GLU A 92 -21.24 -7.45 -6.72
C GLU A 92 -20.55 -7.07 -5.40
N ASP A 93 -20.09 -8.07 -4.65
CA ASP A 93 -19.29 -7.89 -3.43
C ASP A 93 -17.90 -7.32 -3.71
N GLN A 94 -17.44 -7.33 -4.97
CA GLN A 94 -16.17 -6.74 -5.41
C GLN A 94 -16.31 -5.30 -5.94
N ILE A 95 -17.54 -4.78 -6.09
CA ILE A 95 -17.78 -3.38 -6.44
C ILE A 95 -17.46 -2.49 -5.24
N SER A 96 -16.59 -1.51 -5.43
CA SER A 96 -16.21 -0.57 -4.38
C SER A 96 -17.27 0.53 -4.24
N GLN A 97 -17.59 0.88 -3.00
CA GLN A 97 -18.49 1.99 -2.70
C GLN A 97 -17.66 3.24 -2.45
N SER A 98 -18.01 4.34 -3.10
CA SER A 98 -17.42 5.65 -2.75
C SER A 98 -17.81 6.04 -1.32
N MET A 99 -17.03 6.90 -0.69
CA MET A 99 -17.33 7.48 0.64
C MET A 99 -18.73 8.13 0.73
N PHE A 100 -19.28 8.60 -0.40
CA PHE A 100 -20.56 9.29 -0.46
C PHE A 100 -21.68 8.44 -1.07
N ASN A 101 -21.52 7.11 -1.13
CA ASN A 101 -22.48 6.18 -1.74
C ASN A 101 -22.93 6.59 -3.16
N ILE A 102 -22.02 7.17 -3.94
CA ILE A 102 -22.26 7.58 -5.31
C ILE A 102 -22.41 6.33 -6.17
N PRO A 103 -23.56 6.14 -6.83
CA PRO A 103 -23.79 4.98 -7.68
C PRO A 103 -22.80 4.92 -8.86
N PRO A 104 -22.46 3.72 -9.34
CA PRO A 104 -21.65 3.56 -10.55
C PRO A 104 -22.17 4.38 -11.74
N GLY A 105 -21.23 4.99 -12.47
CA GLY A 105 -21.46 5.86 -13.62
C GLY A 105 -22.05 7.25 -13.37
N ASN A 106 -22.44 7.58 -12.14
CA ASN A 106 -22.99 8.91 -11.86
C ASN A 106 -21.96 10.04 -12.00
N LEU A 107 -20.69 9.82 -11.62
CA LEU A 107 -19.65 10.85 -11.78
C LEU A 107 -19.30 11.02 -13.25
N PHE A 108 -19.22 9.92 -14.01
CA PHE A 108 -19.05 10.00 -15.46
C PHE A 108 -20.14 10.89 -16.07
N ASN A 109 -21.41 10.55 -15.84
CA ASN A 109 -22.55 11.27 -16.43
C ASN A 109 -22.60 12.76 -16.05
N LYS A 110 -22.22 13.10 -14.81
CA LYS A 110 -22.33 14.48 -14.30
C LYS A 110 -21.11 15.35 -14.57
N MET A 111 -19.91 14.76 -14.57
CA MET A 111 -18.65 15.50 -14.57
C MET A 111 -17.84 15.29 -15.83
N ILE A 112 -17.89 14.10 -16.43
CA ILE A 112 -17.03 13.72 -17.57
C ILE A 112 -17.79 13.81 -18.89
N ALA A 113 -19.02 13.28 -18.97
CA ALA A 113 -19.83 13.30 -20.17
C ALA A 113 -20.04 14.70 -20.77
N PRO A 114 -20.26 15.78 -19.98
CA PRO A 114 -20.33 17.13 -20.56
C PRO A 114 -19.01 17.62 -21.17
N LEU A 115 -17.87 17.06 -20.75
CA LEU A 115 -16.55 17.44 -21.22
C LEU A 115 -16.16 16.76 -22.54
N THR A 116 -16.91 15.75 -23.00
CA THR A 116 -16.63 15.05 -24.26
C THR A 116 -16.84 15.93 -25.48
N ALA A 117 -17.52 17.07 -25.33
CA ALA A 117 -17.63 18.11 -26.35
C ALA A 117 -16.31 18.86 -26.59
N TYR A 118 -15.36 18.81 -25.67
CA TYR A 118 -14.02 19.40 -25.83
C TYR A 118 -13.05 18.38 -26.42
N ARG A 119 -12.17 18.86 -27.31
CA ARG A 119 -10.99 18.09 -27.73
C ARG A 119 -9.94 18.17 -26.62
N ILE A 120 -9.52 17.01 -26.14
CA ILE A 120 -8.43 16.87 -25.17
C ILE A 120 -7.24 16.17 -25.83
N LYS A 121 -6.05 16.38 -25.28
CA LYS A 121 -4.79 15.74 -25.73
C LYS A 121 -4.38 14.56 -24.86
N GLY A 122 -5.05 14.36 -23.73
CA GLY A 122 -4.80 13.27 -22.81
C GLY A 122 -5.53 13.51 -21.49
N ALA A 123 -5.49 12.52 -20.61
CA ALA A 123 -6.06 12.57 -19.28
C ALA A 123 -5.01 12.16 -18.24
N ALA A 124 -4.82 12.99 -17.21
CA ALA A 124 -4.12 12.58 -16.00
C ALA A 124 -5.14 11.96 -15.03
N TRP A 125 -4.99 10.69 -14.73
CA TRP A 125 -5.89 9.94 -13.84
C TRP A 125 -5.18 9.68 -12.51
N TYR A 126 -5.61 10.36 -11.46
CA TYR A 126 -5.11 10.14 -10.11
C TYR A 126 -6.24 9.73 -9.18
N GLN A 127 -6.40 8.42 -9.02
CA GLN A 127 -7.40 7.81 -8.18
C GLN A 127 -6.98 6.36 -7.88
N GLY A 128 -7.43 5.83 -6.77
CA GLY A 128 -7.39 4.40 -6.45
C GLY A 128 -7.63 4.10 -4.98
N GLU A 129 -7.59 5.12 -4.13
CA GLU A 129 -7.64 5.03 -2.68
C GLU A 129 -8.92 4.34 -2.19
N ALA A 130 -10.07 4.73 -2.74
CA ALA A 130 -11.37 4.11 -2.42
C ALA A 130 -11.53 2.69 -2.98
N ASN A 131 -10.62 2.25 -3.86
CA ASN A 131 -10.60 0.90 -4.43
C ASN A 131 -9.49 0.03 -3.83
N ALA A 132 -8.59 0.60 -3.02
CA ALA A 132 -7.41 -0.10 -2.49
C ALA A 132 -7.79 -1.28 -1.57
N GLY A 133 -9.04 -1.39 -1.12
CA GLY A 133 -9.56 -2.57 -0.41
C GLY A 133 -9.92 -3.76 -1.31
N LYS A 134 -9.98 -3.55 -2.62
CA LYS A 134 -10.37 -4.55 -3.64
C LYS A 134 -9.44 -4.50 -4.85
N PRO A 135 -8.10 -4.57 -4.66
CA PRO A 135 -7.14 -4.34 -5.74
C PRO A 135 -7.21 -5.41 -6.86
N ALA A 136 -7.69 -6.62 -6.55
CA ALA A 136 -7.80 -7.72 -7.50
C ALA A 136 -8.65 -7.37 -8.74
N VAL A 137 -9.70 -6.55 -8.58
CA VAL A 137 -10.58 -6.14 -9.68
C VAL A 137 -10.21 -4.78 -10.29
N TYR A 138 -9.20 -4.10 -9.77
CA TYR A 138 -8.90 -2.73 -10.21
C TYR A 138 -8.32 -2.68 -11.64
N THR A 139 -7.48 -3.65 -12.02
CA THR A 139 -6.93 -3.71 -13.40
C THR A 139 -8.03 -3.74 -14.47
N PRO A 140 -8.98 -4.70 -14.46
CA PRO A 140 -10.04 -4.70 -15.48
C PRO A 140 -10.94 -3.47 -15.39
N LEU A 141 -11.21 -2.93 -14.19
CA LEU A 141 -11.96 -1.68 -14.02
C LEU A 141 -11.27 -0.49 -14.69
N LEU A 142 -9.97 -0.29 -14.45
CA LEU A 142 -9.21 0.82 -14.99
C LEU A 142 -9.05 0.72 -16.52
N LYS A 143 -8.75 -0.48 -17.04
CA LYS A 143 -8.70 -0.72 -18.48
C LYS A 143 -10.02 -0.36 -19.15
N ASN A 144 -11.13 -0.88 -18.62
CA ASN A 144 -12.44 -0.59 -19.16
C ASN A 144 -12.78 0.91 -19.06
N MET A 145 -12.49 1.58 -17.93
CA MET A 145 -12.73 3.03 -17.80
C MET A 145 -12.01 3.81 -18.91
N MET A 146 -10.71 3.56 -19.13
CA MET A 146 -9.94 4.22 -20.19
C MET A 146 -10.51 3.93 -21.59
N GLU A 147 -10.86 2.68 -21.88
CA GLU A 147 -11.49 2.29 -23.15
C GLU A 147 -12.84 2.97 -23.38
N GLN A 148 -13.67 3.06 -22.34
CA GLN A 148 -14.96 3.72 -22.45
C GLN A 148 -14.80 5.23 -22.64
N TRP A 149 -13.86 5.88 -21.95
CA TRP A 149 -13.56 7.29 -22.19
C TRP A 149 -13.06 7.52 -23.63
N ARG A 150 -12.16 6.67 -24.13
CA ARG A 150 -11.72 6.70 -25.53
C ARG A 150 -12.88 6.65 -26.52
N LYS A 151 -13.86 5.77 -26.29
CA LYS A 151 -15.09 5.69 -27.11
C LYS A 151 -15.91 6.97 -27.03
N GLN A 152 -16.10 7.53 -25.84
CA GLN A 152 -16.90 8.73 -25.61
C GLN A 152 -16.30 9.98 -26.26
N TRP A 153 -14.97 10.07 -26.31
CA TRP A 153 -14.25 11.11 -27.04
C TRP A 153 -14.05 10.83 -28.53
N ASN A 154 -14.43 9.63 -29.01
CA ASN A 154 -14.10 9.12 -30.33
C ASN A 154 -12.59 9.23 -30.65
N GLN A 155 -11.76 8.88 -29.67
CA GLN A 155 -10.30 8.91 -29.76
C GLN A 155 -9.73 7.59 -29.23
N PRO A 156 -9.57 6.56 -30.08
CA PRO A 156 -9.12 5.23 -29.65
C PRO A 156 -7.71 5.23 -29.03
N GLU A 157 -6.90 6.22 -29.37
CA GLU A 157 -5.53 6.41 -28.87
C GLU A 157 -5.41 7.54 -27.85
N LEU A 158 -6.51 7.98 -27.21
CA LEU A 158 -6.45 9.03 -26.20
C LEU A 158 -5.41 8.66 -25.11
N PRO A 159 -4.37 9.50 -24.91
CA PRO A 159 -3.34 9.29 -23.90
C PRO A 159 -3.87 9.30 -22.46
N PHE A 160 -3.43 8.33 -21.65
CA PHE A 160 -3.67 8.30 -20.20
C PHE A 160 -2.37 8.31 -19.40
N PHE A 161 -2.27 9.21 -18.43
CA PHE A 161 -1.20 9.25 -17.44
C PHE A 161 -1.78 8.84 -16.09
N VAL A 162 -1.60 7.58 -15.72
CA VAL A 162 -2.16 7.01 -14.49
C VAL A 162 -1.19 7.26 -13.35
N VAL A 163 -1.58 8.13 -12.43
CA VAL A 163 -0.81 8.42 -11.23
C VAL A 163 -1.01 7.32 -10.21
N GLN A 164 0.10 6.66 -9.85
CA GLN A 164 0.09 5.63 -8.83
C GLN A 164 -0.32 6.22 -7.48
N LEU A 165 -0.92 5.39 -6.63
CA LEU A 165 -1.12 5.78 -5.23
C LEU A 165 0.22 6.07 -4.55
N PRO A 166 0.28 7.08 -3.66
CA PRO A 166 1.53 7.46 -3.00
C PRO A 166 1.95 6.40 -1.96
N ALA A 167 3.03 6.67 -1.23
CA ALA A 167 3.32 5.92 -0.01
C ALA A 167 2.27 6.26 1.06
N PHE A 168 1.63 5.24 1.61
CA PHE A 168 0.66 5.41 2.68
C PHE A 168 0.53 4.13 3.51
N GLU A 169 0.64 4.25 4.82
CA GLU A 169 0.40 3.17 5.79
C GLU A 169 -0.78 3.59 6.65
N GLY A 170 -1.94 3.71 6.01
CA GLY A 170 -3.15 4.16 6.67
C GLY A 170 -3.68 3.17 7.69
N LYS A 171 -4.30 3.73 8.72
CA LYS A 171 -5.11 3.03 9.74
C LYS A 171 -6.48 2.56 9.20
N TRP A 172 -6.67 2.51 7.88
CA TRP A 172 -7.95 2.25 7.24
C TRP A 172 -8.00 0.80 6.82
N ASP A 173 -8.86 0.06 7.51
CA ASP A 173 -9.03 -1.38 7.40
C ASP A 173 -9.14 -1.86 5.94
N GLY A 174 -8.34 -2.87 5.59
CA GLY A 174 -8.46 -3.60 4.33
C GLY A 174 -7.78 -2.97 3.13
N LEU A 175 -7.25 -1.74 3.20
CA LEU A 175 -6.58 -1.11 2.06
C LEU A 175 -5.16 -1.66 1.86
N ASP A 176 -4.84 -2.07 0.64
CA ASP A 176 -3.49 -2.47 0.24
C ASP A 176 -2.97 -1.65 -0.94
N PHE A 177 -2.11 -0.68 -0.61
CA PHE A 177 -1.52 0.23 -1.59
C PHE A 177 -0.45 -0.43 -2.45
N GLY A 178 0.19 -1.51 -1.98
CA GLY A 178 1.15 -2.28 -2.78
C GLY A 178 0.45 -2.96 -3.95
N TRP A 179 -0.62 -3.71 -3.67
CA TRP A 179 -1.43 -4.36 -4.70
C TRP A 179 -2.15 -3.35 -5.59
N GLN A 180 -2.66 -2.26 -5.02
CA GLN A 180 -3.34 -1.23 -5.80
C GLN A 180 -2.39 -0.56 -6.80
N ARG A 181 -1.14 -0.27 -6.42
CA ARG A 181 -0.11 0.24 -7.35
C ARG A 181 0.24 -0.78 -8.43
N GLU A 182 0.35 -2.06 -8.08
CA GLU A 182 0.54 -3.10 -9.10
C GLU A 182 -0.63 -3.16 -10.08
N ALA A 183 -1.86 -3.07 -9.59
CA ALA A 183 -3.05 -3.10 -10.44
C ALA A 183 -3.12 -1.90 -11.41
N GLN A 184 -2.69 -0.72 -10.95
CA GLN A 184 -2.53 0.50 -11.78
C GLN A 184 -1.44 0.32 -12.84
N GLU A 185 -0.27 -0.21 -12.46
CA GLU A 185 0.84 -0.50 -13.36
C GLU A 185 0.46 -1.52 -14.44
N ARG A 186 -0.21 -2.60 -14.03
CA ARG A 186 -0.68 -3.66 -14.93
C ARG A 186 -1.71 -3.13 -15.93
N ALA A 187 -2.64 -2.28 -15.49
CA ALA A 187 -3.61 -1.65 -16.38
C ALA A 187 -2.94 -0.79 -17.46
N CYS A 188 -1.87 -0.06 -17.11
CA CYS A 188 -1.09 0.71 -18.09
C CYS A 188 -0.38 -0.20 -19.08
N LYS A 189 0.31 -1.24 -18.61
CA LYS A 189 1.03 -2.21 -19.47
C LYS A 189 0.12 -2.96 -20.43
N GLU A 190 -1.11 -3.22 -20.03
CA GLU A 190 -2.10 -3.95 -20.82
C GLU A 190 -2.99 -3.04 -21.69
N SER A 191 -2.77 -1.72 -21.68
CA SER A 191 -3.53 -0.75 -22.47
C SER A 191 -2.60 0.00 -23.41
N SER A 192 -3.02 0.23 -24.65
CA SER A 192 -2.31 1.15 -25.54
C SER A 192 -2.34 2.57 -24.97
N GLN A 193 -1.33 3.40 -25.28
CA GLN A 193 -1.32 4.84 -24.97
C GLN A 193 -1.63 5.17 -23.50
N ALA A 194 -1.12 4.35 -22.57
CA ALA A 194 -1.29 4.51 -21.14
C ALA A 194 0.05 4.34 -20.43
N TRP A 195 0.40 5.27 -19.54
CA TRP A 195 1.68 5.24 -18.82
C TRP A 195 1.49 5.54 -17.34
N SER A 196 2.26 4.83 -16.53
CA SER A 196 2.21 4.98 -15.07
C SER A 196 3.14 6.08 -14.60
N VAL A 197 2.65 6.95 -13.72
CA VAL A 197 3.43 7.93 -12.99
C VAL A 197 3.69 7.37 -11.60
N VAL A 198 4.93 6.94 -11.35
CA VAL A 198 5.37 6.40 -10.06
C VAL A 198 5.42 7.50 -9.02
N THR A 199 4.93 7.25 -7.80
CA THR A 199 4.80 8.27 -6.73
C THR A 199 5.09 7.76 -5.31
N TYR A 200 5.45 6.49 -5.11
CA TYR A 200 5.66 5.93 -3.77
C TYR A 200 6.83 6.57 -3.01
N ASP A 201 7.70 7.31 -3.69
CA ASP A 201 8.85 8.02 -3.13
C ASP A 201 8.51 9.47 -2.72
N THR A 202 7.28 9.91 -2.97
CA THR A 202 6.72 11.18 -2.44
C THR A 202 6.36 11.04 -0.95
N THR A 203 5.74 12.07 -0.36
CA THR A 203 5.47 12.21 1.08
C THR A 203 5.20 10.87 1.76
N LYS A 204 6.00 10.58 2.79
CA LYS A 204 5.81 9.44 3.67
C LYS A 204 5.05 9.90 4.92
N GLY A 205 4.28 8.99 5.50
CA GLY A 205 3.54 9.22 6.76
C GLY A 205 2.07 8.83 6.68
N ASP A 206 1.32 9.38 7.63
CA ASP A 206 -0.09 9.04 7.88
C ASP A 206 -1.07 9.93 7.08
N ASP A 207 -0.57 10.91 6.32
CA ASP A 207 -1.39 11.70 5.40
C ASP A 207 -1.44 11.02 4.03
N LEU A 208 -2.64 10.63 3.62
CA LEU A 208 -2.91 10.04 2.32
C LEU A 208 -2.68 11.04 1.16
N HIS A 209 -2.65 12.35 1.45
CA HIS A 209 -2.50 13.39 0.44
C HIS A 209 -1.03 13.83 0.36
N PRO A 210 -0.31 13.50 -0.73
CA PRO A 210 1.11 13.86 -0.84
C PRO A 210 1.28 15.38 -0.89
N LEU A 211 2.31 15.88 -0.21
CA LEU A 211 2.70 17.29 -0.21
C LEU A 211 3.41 17.66 -1.52
N GLU A 212 4.23 16.76 -2.08
CA GLU A 212 5.00 17.01 -3.32
C GLU A 212 4.16 16.86 -4.60
N LYS A 213 2.98 17.51 -4.66
CA LYS A 213 2.11 17.51 -5.85
C LYS A 213 2.80 18.08 -7.09
N GLU A 214 3.73 19.01 -6.90
CA GLU A 214 4.54 19.58 -7.98
C GLU A 214 5.40 18.52 -8.66
N GLU A 215 6.02 17.62 -7.90
CA GLU A 215 6.83 16.53 -8.44
C GLU A 215 5.96 15.52 -9.23
N ILE A 216 4.76 15.24 -8.74
CA ILE A 216 3.77 14.42 -9.46
C ILE A 216 3.41 15.08 -10.80
N GLY A 217 3.11 16.38 -10.79
CA GLY A 217 2.83 17.17 -12.00
C GLY A 217 4.00 17.18 -12.97
N ARG A 218 5.24 17.31 -12.47
CA ARG A 218 6.47 17.27 -13.29
C ARG A 218 6.65 15.91 -13.97
N ARG A 219 6.34 14.80 -13.29
CA ARG A 219 6.44 13.46 -13.89
C ARG A 219 5.36 13.24 -14.95
N VAL A 220 4.14 13.73 -14.73
CA VAL A 220 3.09 13.75 -15.76
C VAL A 220 3.54 14.56 -16.98
N SER A 221 4.12 15.74 -16.78
CA SER A 221 4.55 16.61 -17.89
C SER A 221 5.71 15.99 -18.69
N LEU A 222 6.64 15.29 -18.03
CA LEU A 222 7.68 14.52 -18.71
C LEU A 222 7.12 13.42 -19.61
N LEU A 223 6.15 12.64 -19.11
CA LEU A 223 5.50 11.60 -19.91
C LEU A 223 4.75 12.21 -21.10
N ALA A 224 4.00 13.29 -20.89
CA ALA A 224 3.33 13.98 -21.98
C ALA A 224 4.31 14.51 -23.02
N ALA A 225 5.40 15.16 -22.57
CA ALA A 225 6.45 15.67 -23.44
C ALA A 225 7.03 14.57 -24.35
N ARG A 226 7.39 13.42 -23.77
CA ARG A 226 7.98 12.31 -24.52
C ARG A 226 6.96 11.58 -25.38
N GLU A 227 5.88 11.11 -24.77
CA GLU A 227 4.99 10.11 -25.38
C GLU A 227 3.91 10.74 -26.28
N VAL A 228 3.52 11.99 -26.02
CA VAL A 228 2.49 12.69 -26.80
C VAL A 228 3.09 13.73 -27.73
N TYR A 229 4.13 14.44 -27.29
CA TYR A 229 4.77 15.50 -28.08
C TYR A 229 6.07 15.07 -28.76
N GLY A 230 6.54 13.83 -28.56
CA GLY A 230 7.71 13.28 -29.24
C GLY A 230 9.04 13.95 -28.84
N LEU A 231 9.10 14.58 -27.66
CA LEU A 231 10.30 15.25 -27.20
C LEU A 231 11.35 14.26 -26.69
N ASP A 232 12.61 14.57 -26.99
CA ASP A 232 13.76 13.83 -26.49
C ASP A 232 14.04 14.20 -25.02
N VAL A 233 13.23 13.61 -24.13
CA VAL A 233 13.36 13.74 -22.68
C VAL A 233 13.27 12.37 -22.00
N VAL A 234 14.00 12.22 -20.89
CA VAL A 234 13.87 11.05 -20.03
C VAL A 234 12.61 11.20 -19.18
N ALA A 235 11.61 10.36 -19.44
CA ALA A 235 10.31 10.41 -18.76
C ALA A 235 9.95 9.17 -17.95
N HIS A 236 10.65 8.06 -18.19
CA HIS A 236 10.43 6.80 -17.48
C HIS A 236 11.55 6.53 -16.47
N GLY A 237 11.18 5.97 -15.32
CA GLY A 237 12.14 5.39 -14.38
C GLY A 237 12.67 4.02 -14.87
N PRO A 238 13.64 3.42 -14.15
CA PRO A 238 14.15 2.10 -14.48
C PRO A 238 13.06 1.03 -14.49
N VAL A 239 13.10 0.14 -15.49
CA VAL A 239 12.18 -1.00 -15.62
C VAL A 239 12.95 -2.30 -15.46
N MET A 240 12.46 -3.20 -14.61
CA MET A 240 13.05 -4.53 -14.44
C MET A 240 12.90 -5.36 -15.73
N LYS A 241 14.01 -5.90 -16.24
CA LYS A 241 14.09 -6.73 -17.45
C LYS A 241 14.16 -8.23 -17.15
N GLY A 242 14.69 -8.61 -15.98
CA GLY A 242 14.72 -10.00 -15.55
C GLY A 242 15.46 -10.21 -14.26
N THR A 243 15.43 -11.46 -13.80
CA THR A 243 16.17 -11.92 -12.63
C THR A 243 17.00 -13.16 -12.97
N SER A 244 18.10 -13.36 -12.24
CA SER A 244 18.93 -14.57 -12.30
C SER A 244 19.42 -14.93 -10.90
N VAL A 245 19.61 -16.20 -10.61
CA VAL A 245 20.06 -16.68 -9.28
C VAL A 245 21.37 -17.44 -9.41
N GLN A 246 22.33 -17.14 -8.53
CA GLN A 246 23.58 -17.88 -8.38
C GLN A 246 23.87 -18.06 -6.89
N GLY A 247 23.75 -19.31 -6.41
CA GLY A 247 23.84 -19.61 -4.98
C GLY A 247 22.77 -18.89 -4.17
N ASP A 248 23.21 -18.16 -3.14
CA ASP A 248 22.37 -17.33 -2.26
C ASP A 248 22.04 -15.94 -2.84
N THR A 249 22.53 -15.63 -4.03
CA THR A 249 22.48 -14.28 -4.60
C THR A 249 21.47 -14.23 -5.75
N MET A 250 20.44 -13.39 -5.61
CA MET A 250 19.57 -13.03 -6.73
C MET A 250 20.07 -11.73 -7.37
N THR A 251 20.21 -11.71 -8.69
CA THR A 251 20.44 -10.47 -9.44
C THR A 251 19.17 -10.01 -10.13
N VAL A 252 18.79 -8.76 -9.92
CA VAL A 252 17.78 -8.04 -10.71
C VAL A 252 18.50 -7.21 -11.77
N THR A 253 18.05 -7.28 -13.02
CA THR A 253 18.59 -6.47 -14.13
C THR A 253 17.55 -5.45 -14.59
N PHE A 254 17.93 -4.19 -14.68
CA PHE A 254 17.12 -3.09 -15.22
C PHE A 254 17.45 -2.82 -16.69
N ASP A 255 16.60 -2.05 -17.35
CA ASP A 255 16.71 -1.61 -18.74
C ASP A 255 17.81 -0.55 -18.98
N GLY A 256 18.40 -0.02 -17.90
CA GLY A 256 19.55 0.87 -17.95
C GLY A 256 20.24 1.01 -16.59
N PRO A 257 21.35 1.76 -16.53
CA PRO A 257 22.07 2.02 -15.29
C PRO A 257 21.19 2.67 -14.22
N VAL A 258 21.35 2.25 -12.97
CA VAL A 258 20.61 2.76 -11.82
C VAL A 258 21.55 3.37 -10.77
N LYS A 259 21.02 4.26 -9.94
CA LYS A 259 21.70 4.85 -8.79
C LYS A 259 20.77 4.92 -7.58
N LEU A 260 21.35 5.21 -6.41
CA LEU A 260 20.58 5.42 -5.19
C LEU A 260 20.16 6.88 -5.07
N SER A 261 18.90 7.13 -4.70
CA SER A 261 18.38 8.47 -4.40
C SER A 261 18.85 8.99 -3.03
N LYS A 262 19.19 8.07 -2.12
CA LYS A 262 19.64 8.36 -0.76
C LYS A 262 20.50 7.22 -0.21
N GLY A 263 21.44 7.57 0.66
CA GLY A 263 22.30 6.62 1.37
C GLY A 263 23.27 5.86 0.45
N ASP A 264 23.96 4.90 1.04
CA ASP A 264 24.92 4.00 0.41
C ASP A 264 24.42 2.55 0.28
N LYS A 265 23.35 2.20 1.01
CA LYS A 265 22.71 0.87 0.97
C LYS A 265 21.56 0.82 -0.04
N VAL A 266 21.46 -0.29 -0.77
CA VAL A 266 20.29 -0.60 -1.60
C VAL A 266 19.11 -0.92 -0.67
N LEU A 267 17.96 -0.27 -0.89
CA LEU A 267 16.75 -0.45 -0.09
C LEU A 267 15.55 -0.83 -0.95
N GLY A 268 14.52 -1.38 -0.31
CA GLY A 268 13.20 -1.61 -0.90
C GLY A 268 13.05 -2.94 -1.60
N PHE A 269 14.01 -3.85 -1.46
CA PHE A 269 13.93 -5.22 -1.96
C PHE A 269 13.64 -6.22 -0.83
N SER A 270 12.79 -7.20 -1.15
CA SER A 270 12.58 -8.38 -0.31
C SER A 270 12.66 -9.65 -1.17
N LEU A 271 13.26 -10.70 -0.63
CA LEU A 271 13.38 -12.01 -1.27
C LEU A 271 12.57 -13.06 -0.52
N ALA A 272 12.05 -14.05 -1.22
CA ALA A 272 11.48 -15.25 -0.63
C ALA A 272 12.13 -16.51 -1.23
N GLY A 273 12.26 -17.56 -0.40
CA GLY A 273 12.73 -18.87 -0.80
C GLY A 273 11.58 -19.79 -1.21
N GLU A 274 11.76 -21.10 -1.01
CA GLU A 274 10.69 -22.09 -1.23
C GLU A 274 9.54 -21.98 -0.23
N ASP A 275 9.82 -21.40 0.94
CA ASP A 275 8.83 -21.12 1.98
C ASP A 275 7.82 -20.04 1.56
N GLY A 276 8.09 -19.26 0.51
CA GLY A 276 7.23 -18.17 0.06
C GLY A 276 7.26 -16.95 0.99
N GLU A 277 8.17 -16.95 1.96
CA GLU A 277 8.24 -16.05 3.09
C GLU A 277 9.24 -14.92 2.81
N TYR A 278 8.73 -13.68 2.67
CA TYR A 278 9.52 -12.53 2.23
C TYR A 278 10.35 -11.92 3.36
N ARG A 279 11.67 -11.85 3.17
CA ARG A 279 12.63 -11.18 4.07
C ARG A 279 13.29 -10.02 3.34
N PHE A 280 13.60 -8.92 4.04
CA PHE A 280 14.33 -7.82 3.43
C PHE A 280 15.69 -8.29 2.91
N ALA A 281 16.06 -7.77 1.74
CA ALA A 281 17.31 -8.10 1.11
C ALA A 281 18.29 -6.92 1.20
N GLU A 282 19.52 -7.25 1.56
CA GLU A 282 20.64 -6.36 1.34
C GLU A 282 21.10 -6.47 -0.10
N GLY A 283 21.64 -5.39 -0.65
CA GLY A 283 22.14 -5.44 -2.00
C GLY A 283 23.21 -4.42 -2.32
N ARG A 284 23.83 -4.63 -3.49
CA ARG A 284 24.80 -3.73 -4.10
C ARG A 284 24.44 -3.45 -5.55
N LEU A 285 24.72 -2.22 -5.98
CA LEU A 285 24.58 -1.83 -7.38
C LEU A 285 25.79 -2.31 -8.20
N ASP A 286 25.52 -2.65 -9.45
CA ASP A 286 26.51 -2.98 -10.46
C ASP A 286 25.98 -2.53 -11.84
N GLY A 287 26.14 -1.24 -12.14
CA GLY A 287 25.61 -0.62 -13.35
C GLY A 287 24.08 -0.69 -13.42
N ALA A 288 23.55 -1.54 -14.33
CA ALA A 288 22.12 -1.80 -14.48
C ALA A 288 21.62 -2.97 -13.60
N ARG A 289 22.50 -3.57 -12.80
CA ARG A 289 22.20 -4.76 -11.99
C ARG A 289 22.14 -4.40 -10.51
N VAL A 290 21.29 -5.10 -9.78
CA VAL A 290 21.23 -5.09 -8.32
C VAL A 290 21.39 -6.52 -7.85
N LEU A 291 22.47 -6.78 -7.11
CA LEU A 291 22.73 -8.08 -6.52
C LEU A 291 22.18 -8.08 -5.10
N LEU A 292 21.35 -9.06 -4.78
CA LEU A 292 20.54 -9.14 -3.57
C LEU A 292 20.82 -10.43 -2.81
N ARG A 293 20.91 -10.33 -1.48
CA ARG A 293 20.95 -11.45 -0.54
C ARG A 293 20.04 -11.16 0.64
N ALA A 294 19.46 -12.19 1.22
CA ALA A 294 18.67 -12.08 2.45
C ALA A 294 19.11 -13.17 3.41
N GLU A 295 19.34 -12.80 4.66
CA GLU A 295 19.70 -13.75 5.72
C GLU A 295 18.60 -14.83 5.85
N GLY A 296 19.01 -16.08 6.03
CA GLY A 296 18.09 -17.21 6.11
C GLY A 296 17.49 -17.67 4.77
N ILE A 297 17.89 -17.08 3.63
CA ILE A 297 17.43 -17.51 2.29
C ILE A 297 18.61 -18.06 1.47
N PRO A 298 18.93 -19.36 1.59
CA PRO A 298 20.04 -19.97 0.86
C PRO A 298 19.77 -20.13 -0.64
N GLN A 299 18.49 -20.12 -1.06
CA GLN A 299 18.07 -20.25 -2.45
C GLN A 299 16.89 -19.30 -2.74
N PRO A 300 17.15 -18.04 -3.11
CA PRO A 300 16.08 -17.09 -3.39
C PRO A 300 15.32 -17.48 -4.66
N LYS A 301 13.99 -17.50 -4.61
CA LYS A 301 13.11 -17.86 -5.73
C LYS A 301 12.39 -16.66 -6.31
N THR A 302 11.93 -15.75 -5.45
CA THR A 302 11.17 -14.57 -5.88
C THR A 302 11.67 -13.30 -5.20
N VAL A 303 11.42 -12.17 -5.86
CA VAL A 303 11.75 -10.83 -5.38
C VAL A 303 10.54 -9.92 -5.46
N ARG A 304 10.44 -9.00 -4.51
CA ARG A 304 9.56 -7.83 -4.55
C ARG A 304 10.40 -6.57 -4.40
N PHE A 305 10.02 -5.53 -5.13
CA PHE A 305 10.64 -4.21 -5.04
C PHE A 305 9.57 -3.13 -4.81
N ALA A 306 9.88 -2.18 -3.94
CA ALA A 306 9.00 -1.07 -3.55
C ALA A 306 7.58 -1.51 -3.15
N TRP A 307 7.51 -2.61 -2.40
CA TRP A 307 6.25 -3.25 -1.99
C TRP A 307 5.82 -2.86 -0.56
N GLY A 308 4.51 -2.88 -0.29
CA GLY A 308 3.90 -2.49 0.99
C GLY A 308 3.28 -1.09 0.97
N GLY A 309 2.69 -0.63 2.08
CA GLY A 309 2.02 0.69 2.13
C GLY A 309 2.99 1.86 1.88
N GLN A 310 4.08 1.90 2.66
CA GLN A 310 5.15 2.89 2.57
C GLN A 310 6.50 2.23 2.25
N PRO A 311 6.74 1.84 0.98
CA PRO A 311 7.99 1.19 0.64
C PRO A 311 9.19 2.10 0.88
N ASP A 312 10.23 1.58 1.52
CA ASP A 312 11.51 2.27 1.63
C ASP A 312 12.44 1.88 0.50
N ALA A 313 12.13 2.35 -0.72
CA ALA A 313 12.92 2.10 -1.91
C ALA A 313 13.71 3.34 -2.34
N ASN A 314 14.90 3.13 -2.90
CA ASN A 314 15.81 4.21 -3.30
C ASN A 314 16.44 4.04 -4.69
N VAL A 315 15.95 3.12 -5.52
CA VAL A 315 16.49 2.90 -6.88
C VAL A 315 15.87 3.88 -7.88
N ILE A 316 16.72 4.71 -8.48
CA ILE A 316 16.36 5.72 -9.49
C ILE A 316 17.28 5.62 -10.72
N ASN A 317 16.88 6.18 -11.85
CA ASN A 317 17.79 6.40 -12.98
C ASN A 317 18.62 7.68 -12.81
N ALA A 318 19.50 7.97 -13.78
CA ALA A 318 20.32 9.18 -13.78
C ALA A 318 19.51 10.49 -13.76
N ALA A 319 18.29 10.47 -14.33
CA ALA A 319 17.37 11.61 -14.38
C ALA A 319 16.59 11.85 -13.07
N GLY A 320 16.77 10.99 -12.05
CA GLY A 320 16.09 11.12 -10.77
C GLY A 320 14.69 10.49 -10.73
N LEU A 321 14.31 9.70 -11.74
CA LEU A 321 13.01 9.03 -11.77
C LEU A 321 13.08 7.67 -11.08
N PRO A 322 12.13 7.35 -10.17
CA PRO A 322 12.11 6.09 -9.43
C PRO A 322 11.70 4.90 -10.30
N ALA A 323 12.28 3.74 -9.99
CA ALA A 323 11.84 2.48 -10.58
C ALA A 323 10.42 2.16 -10.10
N ALA A 324 9.54 1.67 -10.98
CA ALA A 324 8.20 1.24 -10.59
C ALA A 324 8.26 0.02 -9.65
N ALA A 325 7.27 -0.12 -8.75
CA ALA A 325 7.15 -1.32 -7.94
C ALA A 325 6.95 -2.56 -8.83
N PHE A 326 7.55 -3.69 -8.45
CA PHE A 326 7.41 -4.94 -9.18
C PHE A 326 7.59 -6.14 -8.27
N ARG A 327 7.23 -7.31 -8.80
CA ARG A 327 7.40 -8.61 -8.17
C ARG A 327 7.57 -9.71 -9.19
N THR A 328 8.15 -10.84 -8.78
CA THR A 328 8.34 -12.01 -9.65
C THR A 328 7.56 -13.25 -9.21
N ASP A 329 6.85 -13.18 -8.08
CA ASP A 329 5.92 -14.23 -7.68
C ASP A 329 4.59 -14.14 -8.44
N LYS A 330 3.78 -15.20 -8.32
CA LYS A 330 2.46 -15.32 -8.93
C LYS A 330 1.32 -15.33 -7.90
N GLY A 331 1.57 -14.97 -6.64
CA GLY A 331 0.53 -14.93 -5.62
C GLY A 331 -0.51 -13.85 -5.92
N GLU A 332 -1.80 -14.10 -5.74
CA GLU A 332 -2.83 -13.07 -5.99
C GLU A 332 -2.93 -12.07 -4.82
N PRO A 333 -3.52 -10.88 -5.01
CA PRO A 333 -3.85 -9.97 -3.93
C PRO A 333 -4.66 -10.67 -2.85
N LYS A 334 -4.06 -10.80 -1.67
CA LYS A 334 -4.72 -11.35 -0.50
C LYS A 334 -5.38 -10.20 0.25
N THR A 335 -6.66 -10.33 0.55
CA THR A 335 -7.41 -9.35 1.36
C THR A 335 -6.97 -9.46 2.82
N LEU A 336 -5.76 -9.00 3.11
CA LEU A 336 -5.20 -8.87 4.45
C LEU A 336 -5.44 -7.44 4.90
N ALA A 337 -6.36 -7.24 5.84
CA ALA A 337 -6.58 -5.95 6.46
C ALA A 337 -5.56 -5.78 7.58
N PHE A 338 -4.56 -4.90 7.38
CA PHE A 338 -3.67 -4.45 8.45
C PHE A 338 -4.28 -3.20 9.09
N GLN A 339 -4.70 -3.26 10.35
CA GLN A 339 -5.16 -2.09 11.10
C GLN A 339 -4.13 -1.73 12.18
N PRO A 340 -3.38 -0.65 12.01
CA PRO A 340 -2.67 -0.03 13.12
C PRO A 340 -3.68 0.66 14.07
N LEU A 341 -3.98 0.02 15.21
CA LEU A 341 -4.56 0.68 16.38
C LEU A 341 -3.46 1.52 17.06
N PRO A 342 -3.81 2.59 17.81
CA PRO A 342 -2.83 3.52 18.40
C PRO A 342 -1.76 2.86 19.30
N ALA A 343 -1.95 1.60 19.69
CA ALA A 343 -0.97 0.77 20.38
C ALA A 343 -1.12 -0.73 20.06
N ALA A 344 -1.60 -1.12 18.88
CA ALA A 344 -1.87 -2.53 18.56
C ALA A 344 -1.94 -2.74 17.04
N TYR A 345 -1.64 -3.94 16.54
CA TYR A 345 -1.92 -4.31 15.16
C TYR A 345 -3.05 -5.33 15.14
N ARG A 346 -4.07 -5.07 14.34
CA ARG A 346 -5.03 -6.10 13.93
C ARG A 346 -4.66 -6.59 12.54
N ILE A 347 -4.53 -7.89 12.38
CA ILE A 347 -4.29 -8.58 11.11
C ILE A 347 -5.48 -9.51 10.90
N ASP A 348 -6.24 -9.30 9.84
CA ASP A 348 -7.48 -10.04 9.60
C ASP A 348 -7.47 -10.62 8.18
N ASN A 349 -7.85 -11.89 8.05
CA ASN A 349 -8.10 -12.56 6.78
C ASN A 349 -9.36 -13.46 6.91
N LYS A 350 -9.74 -14.15 5.81
CA LYS A 350 -10.94 -15.01 5.79
C LYS A 350 -10.97 -16.12 6.85
N LEU A 351 -9.82 -16.54 7.37
CA LEU A 351 -9.67 -17.67 8.29
C LEU A 351 -9.43 -17.22 9.74
N TYR A 352 -8.66 -16.15 9.96
CA TYR A 352 -8.32 -15.68 11.29
C TYR A 352 -8.18 -14.15 11.41
N GLN A 353 -8.40 -13.68 12.64
CA GLN A 353 -8.14 -12.33 13.09
C GLN A 353 -7.14 -12.40 14.24
N LEU A 354 -5.99 -11.75 14.08
CA LEU A 354 -4.95 -11.60 15.09
C LEU A 354 -4.92 -10.16 15.56
N GLU A 355 -4.79 -9.92 16.86
CA GLU A 355 -4.53 -8.59 17.42
C GLU A 355 -3.32 -8.62 18.33
N THR A 356 -2.45 -7.62 18.22
CA THR A 356 -1.32 -7.43 19.13
C THR A 356 -1.67 -6.45 20.23
N GLY A 357 -1.00 -6.55 21.38
CA GLY A 357 -1.13 -5.58 22.47
C GLY A 357 -0.14 -4.43 22.36
N SER A 358 -0.29 -3.44 23.24
CA SER A 358 0.56 -2.24 23.37
C SER A 358 1.98 -2.50 23.82
N THR A 359 2.27 -3.73 24.22
CA THR A 359 3.58 -4.19 24.67
C THR A 359 4.21 -5.19 23.70
N GLY A 360 3.67 -5.29 22.48
CA GLY A 360 4.23 -6.13 21.43
C GLY A 360 3.98 -7.63 21.60
N ASN A 361 2.99 -8.02 22.41
CA ASN A 361 2.49 -9.39 22.48
C ASN A 361 1.37 -9.64 21.46
N ILE A 362 1.10 -10.89 21.11
CA ILE A 362 -0.17 -11.27 20.49
C ILE A 362 -1.21 -11.37 21.61
N ALA A 363 -2.19 -10.47 21.56
CA ALA A 363 -3.23 -10.29 22.57
C ALA A 363 -4.53 -11.00 22.18
N SER A 364 -4.78 -11.19 20.88
CA SER A 364 -5.97 -11.86 20.36
C SER A 364 -5.59 -12.73 19.17
N LEU A 365 -6.18 -13.92 19.09
CA LEU A 365 -6.21 -14.74 17.88
C LEU A 365 -7.57 -15.41 17.81
N ILE A 366 -8.39 -15.05 16.83
CA ILE A 366 -9.69 -15.63 16.52
C ILE A 366 -9.51 -16.43 15.25
N VAL A 367 -9.93 -17.70 15.24
CA VAL A 367 -9.91 -18.56 14.05
C VAL A 367 -11.32 -19.09 13.84
N ASP A 368 -11.88 -18.92 12.64
CA ASP A 368 -13.26 -19.34 12.31
C ASP A 368 -14.30 -18.80 13.32
N GLY A 369 -14.17 -17.52 13.67
CA GLY A 369 -15.03 -16.83 14.65
C GLY A 369 -14.82 -17.25 16.11
N LYS A 370 -13.87 -18.14 16.41
CA LYS A 370 -13.59 -18.62 17.77
C LYS A 370 -12.28 -18.07 18.31
N GLN A 371 -12.34 -17.44 19.48
CA GLN A 371 -11.16 -16.95 20.22
C GLN A 371 -10.27 -18.10 20.70
N PHE A 372 -9.01 -18.13 20.27
CA PHE A 372 -7.95 -19.04 20.70
C PHE A 372 -6.94 -18.40 21.66
N LEU A 373 -6.51 -17.16 21.41
CA LEU A 373 -5.69 -16.36 22.34
C LEU A 373 -6.49 -15.15 22.80
N SER A 374 -6.48 -14.79 24.08
CA SER A 374 -7.14 -13.58 24.59
C SER A 374 -6.24 -12.79 25.53
N ALA A 375 -6.50 -11.48 25.66
CA ALA A 375 -5.76 -10.58 26.54
C ALA A 375 -6.25 -10.63 28.01
N GLU A 376 -7.01 -11.67 28.38
CA GLU A 376 -7.41 -11.89 29.76
C GLU A 376 -6.16 -12.07 30.64
N PRO A 377 -6.23 -11.77 31.95
CA PRO A 377 -5.09 -11.92 32.86
C PRO A 377 -4.46 -13.32 32.73
N GLY A 378 -3.24 -13.37 32.17
CA GLY A 378 -2.52 -14.62 31.92
C GLY A 378 -2.59 -15.18 30.50
N GLY A 379 -3.43 -14.66 29.59
CA GLY A 379 -3.61 -15.11 28.19
C GLY A 379 -2.78 -14.34 27.14
N GLY A 380 -2.55 -14.90 25.95
CA GLY A 380 -1.75 -14.29 24.87
C GLY A 380 -0.26 -14.69 24.91
N THR A 381 0.58 -14.04 24.10
CA THR A 381 2.03 -14.35 24.05
C THR A 381 2.89 -13.48 24.97
N GLY A 382 4.10 -13.94 25.27
CA GLY A 382 5.14 -13.09 25.86
C GLY A 382 6.19 -13.84 26.68
N ILE A 383 7.16 -13.09 27.19
CA ILE A 383 8.21 -13.59 28.09
C ILE A 383 7.86 -13.14 29.52
N PRO A 384 7.56 -14.05 30.46
CA PRO A 384 7.24 -13.70 31.84
C PRO A 384 8.42 -13.05 32.57
N THR A 385 8.11 -12.12 33.48
CA THR A 385 9.05 -11.48 34.40
C THR A 385 8.41 -11.36 35.79
N PHE A 386 9.20 -11.02 36.81
CA PHE A 386 8.72 -10.88 38.20
C PHE A 386 7.56 -9.86 38.38
N GLY A 387 7.38 -8.93 37.43
CA GLY A 387 6.34 -7.90 37.46
C GLY A 387 5.29 -8.01 36.35
N GLY A 388 5.22 -9.13 35.62
CA GLY A 388 4.28 -9.32 34.52
C GLY A 388 4.95 -9.91 33.29
N ARG A 389 4.79 -9.26 32.13
CA ARG A 389 5.43 -9.68 30.87
C ARG A 389 6.45 -8.65 30.42
N ARG A 390 7.53 -9.12 29.80
CA ARG A 390 8.51 -8.26 29.12
C ARG A 390 7.79 -7.45 28.03
N ASN A 391 8.08 -6.15 28.00
CA ASN A 391 7.45 -5.21 27.09
C ASN A 391 8.32 -5.04 25.83
N LEU A 392 7.86 -5.61 24.71
CA LEU A 392 8.47 -5.53 23.38
C LEU A 392 7.90 -4.36 22.56
N SER A 393 7.85 -3.16 23.17
CA SER A 393 7.20 -1.97 22.59
C SER A 393 7.87 -1.41 21.33
N LYS A 394 9.14 -1.74 21.04
CA LYS A 394 9.78 -1.26 19.80
C LYS A 394 9.24 -2.04 18.63
N MET A 395 8.51 -1.33 17.79
CA MET A 395 7.72 -1.90 16.71
C MET A 395 8.32 -1.50 15.36
N LYS A 396 8.39 -2.45 14.44
CA LYS A 396 8.86 -2.21 13.07
C LYS A 396 8.08 -3.07 12.07
N SER A 397 7.48 -2.43 11.08
CA SER A 397 6.92 -3.11 9.91
C SER A 397 8.07 -3.73 9.10
N MET A 398 8.02 -5.04 8.88
CA MET A 398 9.10 -5.80 8.22
C MET A 398 8.77 -6.17 6.76
N GLY A 399 7.61 -5.73 6.27
CA GLY A 399 7.09 -6.06 4.95
C GLY A 399 5.64 -6.57 5.01
N PRO A 400 5.08 -7.05 3.89
CA PRO A 400 3.71 -7.54 3.83
C PRO A 400 3.47 -8.69 4.80
N GLY A 401 2.47 -8.55 5.67
CA GLY A 401 2.12 -9.58 6.64
C GLY A 401 3.19 -9.81 7.71
N ARG A 402 4.17 -8.92 7.87
CA ARG A 402 5.28 -9.09 8.82
C ARG A 402 5.48 -7.90 9.72
N VAL A 403 5.56 -8.17 11.02
CA VAL A 403 5.82 -7.15 12.04
C VAL A 403 6.81 -7.69 13.07
N MET A 404 7.76 -6.84 13.46
CA MET A 404 8.71 -7.12 14.53
C MET A 404 8.35 -6.32 15.77
N PHE A 405 8.37 -6.99 16.92
CA PHE A 405 8.28 -6.41 18.26
C PHE A 405 9.58 -6.68 19.00
N SER A 406 10.14 -5.68 19.68
CA SER A 406 11.45 -5.83 20.34
C SER A 406 11.64 -4.93 21.54
N ASP A 407 12.63 -5.26 22.36
CA ASP A 407 13.27 -4.35 23.30
C ASP A 407 14.80 -4.37 23.10
N ASN A 408 15.61 -4.20 24.15
CA ASN A 408 17.07 -4.30 24.04
C ASN A 408 17.61 -5.74 24.17
N ASN A 409 16.78 -6.69 24.63
CA ASN A 409 17.19 -8.02 25.09
C ASN A 409 16.34 -9.15 24.49
N ALA A 410 15.28 -8.86 23.72
CA ALA A 410 14.51 -9.84 23.00
C ALA A 410 13.77 -9.22 21.81
N SER A 411 13.41 -10.08 20.85
CA SER A 411 12.54 -9.74 19.73
C SER A 411 11.60 -10.88 19.39
N MET A 412 10.46 -10.53 18.79
CA MET A 412 9.48 -11.44 18.21
C MET A 412 9.07 -10.90 16.85
N GLU A 413 9.44 -11.62 15.79
CA GLU A 413 8.89 -11.42 14.46
C GLU A 413 7.63 -12.26 14.30
N VAL A 414 6.54 -11.63 13.83
CA VAL A 414 5.29 -12.31 13.48
C VAL A 414 5.14 -12.24 11.97
N ALA A 415 5.14 -13.40 11.32
CA ALA A 415 4.83 -13.56 9.90
C ALA A 415 3.47 -14.23 9.72
N CYS A 416 2.58 -13.55 9.00
CA CYS A 416 1.19 -13.94 8.80
C CYS A 416 0.98 -14.56 7.41
N GLY A 417 0.64 -15.85 7.39
CA GLY A 417 0.22 -16.59 6.21
C GLY A 417 -1.31 -16.67 6.04
N ASP A 418 -1.78 -17.45 5.07
CA ASP A 418 -3.23 -17.63 4.81
C ASP A 418 -3.90 -18.49 5.88
N ASP A 419 -3.25 -19.61 6.20
CA ASP A 419 -3.70 -20.62 7.16
C ASP A 419 -2.68 -20.86 8.28
N SER A 420 -1.73 -19.94 8.45
CA SER A 420 -0.65 -20.10 9.42
C SER A 420 -0.10 -18.78 9.96
N LEU A 421 0.54 -18.88 11.11
CA LEU A 421 1.37 -17.84 11.74
C LEU A 421 2.74 -18.45 12.05
N VAL A 422 3.80 -17.70 11.76
CA VAL A 422 5.15 -18.03 12.20
C VAL A 422 5.63 -16.96 13.19
N LEU A 423 6.04 -17.40 14.37
CA LEU A 423 6.66 -16.56 15.39
C LEU A 423 8.14 -16.90 15.45
N ASP A 424 9.01 -15.97 15.05
CA ASP A 424 10.45 -16.10 15.30
C ASP A 424 10.79 -15.28 16.54
N VAL A 425 11.09 -15.97 17.64
CA VAL A 425 11.35 -15.35 18.94
C VAL A 425 12.82 -15.48 19.27
N ARG A 426 13.48 -14.36 19.55
CA ARG A 426 14.91 -14.27 19.83
C ARG A 426 15.17 -13.71 21.22
N ASN A 427 16.11 -14.33 21.92
CA ASN A 427 16.64 -13.87 23.21
C ASN A 427 18.03 -13.30 23.00
N ASP A 428 18.15 -11.97 23.07
CA ASP A 428 19.41 -11.24 22.99
C ASP A 428 20.01 -10.97 24.38
N GLY A 429 19.43 -11.53 25.43
CA GLY A 429 19.95 -11.49 26.80
C GLY A 429 21.03 -12.54 27.07
N ASN A 430 21.52 -12.52 28.30
CA ASN A 430 22.59 -13.42 28.78
C ASN A 430 22.07 -14.62 29.57
N GLU A 431 20.76 -14.68 29.84
CA GLU A 431 20.11 -15.75 30.59
C GLU A 431 19.00 -16.38 29.75
N GLY A 432 18.78 -17.68 29.92
CA GLY A 432 17.71 -18.37 29.21
C GLY A 432 16.33 -17.99 29.77
N VAL A 433 15.38 -17.75 28.88
CA VAL A 433 14.01 -17.32 29.23
C VAL A 433 12.97 -18.23 28.59
N ASP A 434 11.78 -18.29 29.18
CA ASP A 434 10.66 -19.04 28.61
C ASP A 434 9.74 -18.05 27.88
N PHE A 435 9.50 -18.29 26.59
CA PHE A 435 8.42 -17.67 25.85
C PHE A 435 7.15 -18.51 26.03
N GLN A 436 6.04 -17.84 26.33
CA GLN A 436 4.77 -18.48 26.62
C GLN A 436 3.72 -18.07 25.60
N ILE A 437 2.87 -19.03 25.24
CA ILE A 437 1.64 -18.83 24.47
C ILE A 437 0.50 -19.38 25.31
N ALA A 438 -0.26 -18.50 25.92
CA ALA A 438 -1.37 -18.86 26.79
C ALA A 438 -2.71 -18.77 26.03
N MET A 439 -3.44 -19.89 25.98
CA MET A 439 -4.72 -19.98 25.29
C MET A 439 -5.86 -19.38 26.11
N GLY A 440 -6.97 -19.06 25.43
CA GLY A 440 -8.20 -18.59 26.07
C GLY A 440 -8.91 -19.71 26.86
N PRO A 441 -9.77 -19.38 27.83
CA PRO A 441 -10.32 -20.35 28.80
C PRO A 441 -11.13 -21.52 28.22
N GLN A 442 -11.61 -21.40 26.98
CA GLN A 442 -12.43 -22.41 26.30
C GLN A 442 -11.63 -23.23 25.28
N VAL A 443 -10.31 -23.17 25.33
CA VAL A 443 -9.41 -23.86 24.41
C VAL A 443 -8.74 -25.01 25.14
N GLU A 444 -8.94 -26.21 24.64
CA GLU A 444 -8.24 -27.39 25.13
C GLU A 444 -6.89 -27.52 24.43
N VAL A 445 -5.81 -27.69 25.19
CA VAL A 445 -4.45 -27.91 24.65
C VAL A 445 -4.00 -29.34 24.94
N LYS A 446 -3.56 -30.04 23.89
CA LYS A 446 -2.93 -31.35 23.97
C LYS A 446 -1.52 -31.25 23.44
N ALA A 447 -0.53 -31.43 24.30
CA ALA A 447 0.87 -31.40 23.92
C ALA A 447 1.41 -32.82 23.66
N GLU A 448 2.27 -32.90 22.66
CA GLU A 448 3.10 -34.06 22.33
C GLU A 448 4.56 -33.57 22.24
N ALA A 449 5.53 -34.48 22.12
CA ALA A 449 6.94 -34.08 22.08
C ALA A 449 7.21 -33.14 20.87
N GLY A 450 7.51 -31.87 21.14
CA GLY A 450 7.84 -30.86 20.13
C GLY A 450 6.65 -30.17 19.45
N SER A 451 5.41 -30.54 19.80
CA SER A 451 4.19 -30.02 19.17
C SER A 451 3.00 -29.95 20.12
N ALA A 452 2.01 -29.14 19.79
CA ALA A 452 0.73 -29.15 20.51
C ALA A 452 -0.44 -28.95 19.55
N THR A 453 -1.62 -29.43 19.94
CA THR A 453 -2.88 -29.11 19.29
C THR A 453 -3.75 -28.33 20.26
N ALA A 454 -4.25 -27.18 19.83
CA ALA A 454 -5.27 -26.42 20.55
C ALA A 454 -6.62 -26.57 19.84
N SER A 455 -7.69 -26.85 20.56
CA SER A 455 -9.02 -27.05 19.98
C SER A 455 -10.12 -26.28 20.71
N ARG A 456 -11.07 -25.74 19.93
CA ARG A 456 -12.31 -25.12 20.45
C ARG A 456 -13.48 -25.51 19.56
N GLY A 457 -14.29 -26.47 20.03
CA GLY A 457 -15.28 -27.15 19.19
C GLY A 457 -14.58 -27.90 18.05
N GLU A 458 -15.06 -27.74 16.81
CA GLU A 458 -14.48 -28.40 15.63
C GLU A 458 -13.19 -27.75 15.10
N THR A 459 -12.91 -26.49 15.47
CA THR A 459 -11.76 -25.73 14.98
C THR A 459 -10.50 -26.14 15.73
N ARG A 460 -9.38 -26.35 15.01
CA ARG A 460 -8.11 -26.81 15.59
C ARG A 460 -6.93 -25.98 15.13
N LEU A 461 -5.94 -25.79 16.01
CA LEU A 461 -4.66 -25.19 15.69
C LEU A 461 -3.55 -26.19 16.02
N SER A 462 -2.58 -26.35 15.13
CA SER A 462 -1.37 -27.14 15.40
C SER A 462 -0.18 -26.24 15.60
N PHE A 463 0.58 -26.50 16.65
CA PHE A 463 1.79 -25.80 17.04
C PHE A 463 2.98 -26.72 16.83
N THR A 464 4.05 -26.21 16.24
CA THR A 464 5.35 -26.90 16.11
C THR A 464 6.48 -25.96 16.50
N GLY A 465 7.63 -26.53 16.89
CA GLY A 465 8.78 -25.75 17.38
C GLY A 465 8.69 -25.39 18.87
N ILE A 466 7.78 -26.03 19.60
CA ILE A 466 7.56 -25.81 21.03
C ILE A 466 8.32 -26.84 21.88
N ASP A 467 8.46 -26.62 23.19
CA ASP A 467 9.11 -27.61 24.06
C ASP A 467 8.09 -28.43 24.87
N ARG A 468 7.07 -27.77 25.44
CA ARG A 468 6.05 -28.40 26.29
C ARG A 468 4.78 -27.56 26.38
N ALA A 469 3.73 -28.11 26.97
CA ALA A 469 2.66 -27.32 27.60
C ALA A 469 2.68 -27.54 29.11
N ASP A 470 2.32 -26.51 29.89
CA ASP A 470 2.15 -26.63 31.35
C ASP A 470 0.73 -27.11 31.72
N ASP A 471 0.50 -27.30 33.02
CA ASP A 471 -0.77 -27.80 33.56
C ASP A 471 -1.96 -26.85 33.32
N ASP A 472 -1.67 -25.57 33.08
CA ASP A 472 -2.66 -24.54 32.69
C ASP A 472 -2.91 -24.53 31.17
N GLY A 473 -2.29 -25.45 30.41
CA GLY A 473 -2.39 -25.51 28.96
C GLY A 473 -1.59 -24.42 28.23
N ARG A 474 -0.66 -23.72 28.91
CA ARG A 474 0.21 -22.74 28.26
C ARG A 474 1.32 -23.46 27.51
N ILE A 475 1.49 -23.13 26.25
CA ILE A 475 2.58 -23.64 25.42
C ILE A 475 3.85 -22.87 25.78
N ILE A 476 4.94 -23.60 26.03
CA ILE A 476 6.22 -23.07 26.49
C ILE A 476 7.32 -23.37 25.48
N VAL A 477 8.13 -22.35 25.19
CA VAL A 477 9.34 -22.43 24.36
C VAL A 477 10.51 -21.79 25.11
N ARG A 478 11.51 -22.59 25.43
CA ARG A 478 12.77 -22.19 26.04
C ARG A 478 13.65 -21.51 24.99
N LEU A 479 14.02 -20.27 25.29
CA LEU A 479 14.95 -19.46 24.51
C LEU A 479 16.28 -19.37 25.26
N GLU A 480 17.28 -20.10 24.76
CA GLU A 480 18.65 -19.98 25.27
C GLU A 480 19.26 -18.61 24.96
N PRO A 481 20.25 -18.14 25.74
CA PRO A 481 20.92 -16.87 25.50
C PRO A 481 21.47 -16.78 24.08
N GLN A 482 21.29 -15.62 23.43
CA GLN A 482 21.79 -15.33 22.07
C GLN A 482 21.25 -16.30 20.99
N LYS A 483 20.09 -16.92 21.21
CA LYS A 483 19.44 -17.84 20.27
C LYS A 483 18.04 -17.36 19.88
N SER A 484 17.58 -17.85 18.74
CA SER A 484 16.19 -17.72 18.30
C SER A 484 15.51 -19.09 18.16
N ARG A 485 14.19 -19.09 18.22
CA ARG A 485 13.33 -20.26 18.01
C ARG A 485 12.16 -19.84 17.12
N GLU A 486 11.93 -20.65 16.10
CA GLU A 486 10.76 -20.53 15.23
C GLU A 486 9.62 -21.38 15.76
N ILE A 487 8.43 -20.80 15.88
CA ILE A 487 7.19 -21.46 16.29
C ILE A 487 6.20 -21.31 15.14
N ARG A 488 5.71 -22.43 14.61
CA ARG A 488 4.68 -22.40 13.56
C ARG A 488 3.34 -22.80 14.13
N ILE A 489 2.34 -21.99 13.86
CA ILE A 489 0.93 -22.21 14.20
C ILE A 489 0.17 -22.41 12.90
N LYS A 490 -0.47 -23.55 12.72
CA LYS A 490 -1.31 -23.85 11.56
C LYS A 490 -2.77 -23.92 11.97
N MET A 491 -3.63 -23.19 11.28
CA MET A 491 -5.08 -23.22 11.47
C MET A 491 -5.67 -24.36 10.64
N ASN A 492 -6.07 -25.44 11.30
CA ASN A 492 -6.69 -26.59 10.67
C ASN A 492 -8.22 -26.45 10.76
N LYS A 493 -8.88 -26.59 9.61
CA LYS A 493 -10.34 -26.64 9.54
C LYS A 493 -10.85 -28.05 9.84
#